data_AF-A0A8H6PW15-F1
#
_entry.id   AF-A0A8H6PW15-F1
#
_cell.length_a   1.000
_cell.length_b   1.000
_cell.length_c   1.000
_cell.angle_alpha   90.00
_cell.angle_beta   90.00
_cell.angle_gamma   90.00
#
_symmetry.space_group_name_H-M   'P 1'
#
loop_
_entity.id
_entity.type
_entity.pdbx_description
1 polymer ?
#
loop_
_entity_poly.entity_id
_entity_poly.type
_entity_poly.pdbx_seq_one_letter_code
_entity_poly.pdbx_strand_id
1 'polypeptide(L)'
;MSTLNITNPDEFLEQFNQALNAAPSSRLRHIIRDVCRLLPAALPIVSDCLLVSEEQVPKQRDSDSDSNCNCGSDCEANAKVDTDTAQPAPGESGPARLKSKKRARAGAGGKVRPRYAVCANCEVEYDVTKNSKESCRFHPEEAVEDEKYWEDIDLWSDDEIDTQENREDHPEGFVYGCCGRHYGEKECKVGWHEEEAGGRKRRKI
;
A
#
# COMPACT_ATOMS: atom_id res chain seq x y z
N MET A 1 18.97 -36.90 9.23
CA MET A 1 18.38 -35.59 9.52
C MET A 1 19.13 -35.02 10.70
N SER A 2 20.02 -34.04 10.46
CA SER A 2 20.88 -33.48 11.50
C SER A 2 20.03 -32.57 12.39
N THR A 3 19.76 -33.01 13.61
CA THR A 3 19.18 -32.16 14.65
C THR A 3 20.24 -31.15 15.06
N LEU A 4 20.06 -29.89 14.68
CA LEU A 4 20.90 -28.80 15.18
C LEU A 4 20.74 -28.77 16.70
N ASN A 5 21.86 -28.93 17.40
CA ASN A 5 21.90 -28.94 18.85
C ASN A 5 21.78 -27.47 19.31
N ILE A 6 20.56 -27.02 19.58
CA ILE A 6 20.28 -25.63 19.98
C ILE A 6 20.66 -25.50 21.45
N THR A 7 21.92 -25.17 21.72
CA THR A 7 22.43 -24.89 23.06
C THR A 7 21.98 -23.54 23.61
N ASN A 8 21.49 -22.65 22.76
CA ASN A 8 20.93 -21.36 23.14
C ASN A 8 19.81 -20.95 22.15
N PRO A 9 18.53 -20.98 22.54
CA PRO A 9 17.41 -20.70 21.63
C PRO A 9 17.36 -19.25 21.16
N ASP A 10 17.80 -18.30 21.99
CA ASP A 10 17.79 -16.88 21.65
C ASP A 10 18.87 -16.55 20.63
N GLU A 11 20.08 -17.08 20.83
CA GLU A 11 21.19 -16.96 19.88
C GLU A 11 20.85 -17.63 18.54
N PHE A 12 20.18 -18.79 18.57
CA PHE A 12 19.71 -19.43 17.35
C PHE A 12 18.69 -18.57 16.60
N LEU A 13 17.74 -17.96 17.32
CA LEU A 13 16.73 -17.09 16.71
C LEU A 13 17.38 -15.86 16.07
N GLU A 14 18.39 -15.27 16.71
CA GLU A 14 19.15 -14.15 16.17
C GLU A 14 19.92 -14.54 14.90
N GLN A 15 20.68 -15.64 14.94
CA GLN A 15 21.39 -16.17 13.77
C GLN A 15 20.43 -16.50 12.62
N PHE A 16 19.26 -17.07 12.93
CA PHE A 16 18.23 -17.37 11.95
C PHE A 16 17.67 -16.10 11.29
N ASN A 17 17.36 -15.07 12.08
CA ASN A 17 16.89 -13.79 11.55
C ASN A 17 17.95 -13.09 10.69
N GLN A 18 19.22 -13.17 11.11
CA GLN A 18 20.32 -12.65 10.31
C GLN A 18 20.43 -13.37 8.96
N ALA A 19 20.32 -14.71 8.95
CA ALA A 19 20.32 -15.49 7.72
C ALA A 19 19.12 -15.18 6.80
N LEU A 20 17.93 -14.93 7.37
CA LEU A 20 16.76 -14.50 6.61
C LEU A 20 16.98 -13.15 5.93
N ASN A 21 17.54 -12.18 6.64
CA ASN A 21 17.80 -10.84 6.12
C ASN A 21 18.92 -10.81 5.08
N ALA A 22 19.92 -11.68 5.21
CA ALA A 22 21.01 -11.81 4.25
C ALA A 22 20.64 -12.61 2.99
N ALA A 23 19.58 -13.42 3.04
CA ALA A 23 19.19 -14.29 1.94
C ALA A 23 18.55 -13.50 0.78
N PRO A 24 18.90 -13.81 -0.49
CA PRO A 24 18.25 -13.17 -1.62
C PRO A 24 16.78 -13.60 -1.75
N SER A 25 15.95 -12.69 -2.26
CA SER A 25 14.50 -12.91 -2.45
C SER A 25 14.17 -14.20 -3.21
N SER A 26 15.00 -14.59 -4.19
CA SER A 26 14.82 -15.85 -4.93
C SER A 26 14.87 -17.05 -4.00
N ARG A 27 15.86 -17.10 -3.10
CA ARG A 27 16.04 -18.17 -2.12
C ARG A 27 14.87 -18.23 -1.14
N LEU A 28 14.43 -17.09 -0.61
CA LEU A 28 13.29 -17.03 0.29
C LEU A 28 12.00 -17.54 -0.37
N ARG A 29 11.75 -17.16 -1.64
CA ARG A 29 10.62 -17.70 -2.42
C ARG A 29 10.68 -19.22 -2.58
N HIS A 30 11.88 -19.78 -2.80
CA HIS A 30 12.05 -21.23 -2.86
C HIS A 30 11.72 -21.89 -1.53
N ILE A 31 12.28 -21.39 -0.43
CA ILE A 31 12.03 -21.92 0.93
C ILE A 31 10.55 -21.86 1.28
N ILE A 32 9.86 -20.73 1.03
CA ILE A 32 8.42 -20.59 1.31
C ILE A 32 7.60 -21.61 0.48
N ARG A 33 7.93 -21.81 -0.79
CA ARG A 33 7.25 -22.81 -1.63
C ARG A 33 7.44 -24.22 -1.08
N ASP A 34 8.64 -24.56 -0.61
CA ASP A 34 8.93 -25.87 -0.05
C ASP A 34 8.25 -26.07 1.32
N VAL A 35 8.25 -25.04 2.18
CA VAL A 35 7.51 -25.05 3.46
C VAL A 35 6.01 -25.27 3.22
N CYS A 36 5.41 -24.57 2.25
CA CYS A 36 3.99 -24.78 1.91
C CYS A 36 3.69 -26.18 1.37
N ARG A 37 4.66 -26.85 0.71
CA ARG A 37 4.53 -28.23 0.24
C ARG A 37 4.68 -29.25 1.36
N LEU A 38 5.65 -29.05 2.25
CA LEU A 38 5.96 -29.95 3.35
C LEU A 38 4.98 -29.81 4.52
N LEU A 39 4.44 -28.61 4.74
CA LEU A 39 3.53 -28.27 5.83
C LEU A 39 2.26 -27.61 5.27
N PRO A 40 1.22 -28.38 4.91
CA PRO A 40 -0.03 -27.85 4.37
C PRO A 40 -0.72 -26.81 5.29
N ALA A 41 -0.49 -26.88 6.61
CA ALA A 41 -1.00 -25.91 7.57
C ALA A 41 -0.41 -24.49 7.39
N ALA A 42 0.76 -24.37 6.76
CA ALA A 42 1.38 -23.07 6.47
C ALA A 42 0.74 -22.36 5.27
N LEU A 43 0.14 -23.13 4.34
CA LEU A 43 -0.47 -22.60 3.12
C LEU A 43 -1.55 -21.52 3.36
N PRO A 44 -2.54 -21.69 4.25
CA PRO A 44 -3.51 -20.64 4.52
C PRO A 44 -2.88 -19.37 5.12
N ILE A 45 -1.82 -19.53 5.92
CA ILE A 45 -1.12 -18.40 6.55
C ILE A 45 -0.40 -17.58 5.46
N VAL A 46 0.37 -18.26 4.62
CA VAL A 46 1.10 -17.61 3.51
C VAL A 46 0.12 -17.01 2.51
N SER A 47 -0.98 -17.69 2.22
CA SER A 47 -2.03 -17.21 1.33
C SER A 47 -2.68 -15.92 1.87
N ASP A 48 -3.05 -15.87 3.15
CA ASP A 48 -3.64 -14.67 3.77
C ASP A 48 -2.67 -13.46 3.79
N CYS A 49 -1.35 -13.72 3.79
CA CYS A 49 -0.33 -12.68 3.75
C CYS A 49 -0.07 -12.13 2.34
N LEU A 50 -0.14 -12.98 1.31
CA LEU A 50 0.26 -12.63 -0.05
C LEU A 50 -0.92 -12.35 -1.00
N LEU A 51 -2.09 -12.90 -0.70
CA LEU A 51 -3.27 -12.83 -1.57
C LEU A 51 -4.42 -12.14 -0.85
N VAL A 52 -5.20 -11.40 -1.64
CA VAL A 52 -6.45 -10.76 -1.21
C VAL A 52 -7.54 -10.98 -2.25
N SER A 53 -8.79 -10.94 -1.80
CA SER A 53 -9.94 -11.01 -2.72
C SER A 53 -10.20 -9.65 -3.36
N GLU A 54 -10.60 -9.63 -4.64
CA GLU A 54 -10.91 -8.36 -5.33
C GLU A 54 -11.97 -7.51 -4.63
N GLU A 55 -12.89 -8.13 -3.88
CA GLU A 55 -13.91 -7.42 -3.09
C GLU A 55 -13.33 -6.59 -1.93
N GLN A 56 -12.14 -6.95 -1.45
CA GLN A 56 -11.45 -6.24 -0.36
C GLN A 56 -10.68 -5.02 -0.86
N VAL A 57 -10.51 -4.88 -2.18
CA VAL A 57 -9.82 -3.73 -2.78
C VAL A 57 -10.79 -2.57 -2.87
N PRO A 58 -10.47 -1.40 -2.28
CA PRO A 58 -11.32 -0.24 -2.39
C PRO A 58 -11.43 0.18 -3.86
N LYS A 59 -12.67 0.31 -4.36
CA LYS A 59 -12.94 0.74 -5.73
C LYS A 59 -12.93 2.26 -5.80
N GLN A 60 -12.19 2.81 -6.77
CA GLN A 60 -12.42 4.18 -7.22
C GLN A 60 -13.89 4.27 -7.66
N ARG A 61 -14.67 5.10 -6.97
CA ARG A 61 -16.02 5.43 -7.43
C ARG A 61 -15.85 6.54 -8.46
N ASP A 62 -16.01 6.20 -9.73
CA ASP A 62 -16.21 7.21 -10.75
C ASP A 62 -17.48 7.98 -10.37
N SER A 63 -17.35 9.29 -10.14
CA SER A 63 -18.49 10.16 -9.86
C SER A 63 -19.26 10.42 -11.15
N ASP A 64 -19.95 9.40 -11.66
CA ASP A 64 -20.92 9.56 -12.73
C ASP A 64 -22.26 8.93 -12.31
N SER A 65 -23.28 9.79 -12.22
CA SER A 65 -24.73 9.54 -12.14
C SER A 65 -25.23 8.36 -11.30
N ASP A 66 -25.86 8.69 -10.17
CA ASP A 66 -27.29 8.40 -9.97
C ASP A 66 -27.80 9.11 -8.70
N SER A 67 -28.22 10.36 -8.89
CA SER A 67 -29.11 11.02 -7.92
C SER A 67 -30.51 10.46 -8.11
N ASN A 68 -30.88 9.42 -7.36
CA ASN A 68 -32.28 9.19 -7.04
C ASN A 68 -32.43 8.69 -5.60
N CYS A 69 -32.24 9.63 -4.67
CA CYS A 69 -32.63 9.48 -3.29
C CYS A 69 -34.15 9.63 -3.17
N ASN A 70 -34.90 8.53 -3.25
CA ASN A 70 -36.28 8.53 -2.76
C ASN A 70 -36.26 8.36 -1.24
N CYS A 71 -36.25 9.48 -0.51
CA CYS A 71 -36.42 9.49 0.94
C CYS A 71 -37.91 9.30 1.29
N GLY A 72 -38.29 8.05 1.55
CA GLY A 72 -39.52 7.72 2.27
C GLY A 72 -39.36 8.08 3.74
N SER A 73 -39.86 9.25 4.09
CA SER A 73 -40.01 9.76 5.45
C SER A 73 -41.18 9.07 6.13
N ASP A 74 -40.94 8.27 7.18
CA ASP A 74 -41.96 7.96 8.18
C ASP A 74 -41.35 8.12 9.58
N CYS A 75 -41.70 9.25 10.20
CA CYS A 75 -41.56 9.53 11.60
C CYS A 75 -42.58 8.73 12.39
N GLU A 76 -42.18 8.07 13.49
CA GLU A 76 -43.11 7.82 14.58
C GLU A 76 -42.39 8.00 15.92
N ALA A 77 -42.90 8.97 16.66
CA ALA A 77 -42.51 9.32 18.00
C ALA A 77 -42.99 8.24 18.97
N ASN A 78 -42.20 7.97 20.01
CA ASN A 78 -42.78 7.67 21.31
C ASN A 78 -41.84 8.12 22.42
N ALA A 79 -42.31 9.12 23.15
CA ALA A 79 -41.74 9.62 24.37
C ALA A 79 -41.80 8.56 25.48
N LYS A 80 -40.82 8.54 26.38
CA LYS A 80 -41.02 8.71 27.83
C LYS A 80 -39.74 9.24 28.48
N VAL A 81 -39.89 10.39 29.13
CA VAL A 81 -39.04 10.94 30.18
C VAL A 81 -39.20 10.09 31.43
N ASP A 82 -38.12 9.86 32.20
CA ASP A 82 -38.12 10.01 33.67
C ASP A 82 -36.69 9.91 34.25
N THR A 83 -36.28 11.04 34.83
CA THR A 83 -35.55 11.28 36.10
C THR A 83 -34.51 10.30 36.69
N ASP A 84 -33.32 10.88 36.89
CA ASP A 84 -32.48 10.98 38.11
C ASP A 84 -31.73 9.77 38.74
N THR A 85 -30.41 10.02 38.89
CA THR A 85 -29.57 9.80 40.10
C THR A 85 -28.83 8.44 40.33
N ALA A 86 -27.52 8.61 40.58
CA ALA A 86 -26.54 7.83 41.36
C ALA A 86 -25.80 6.60 40.76
N GLN A 87 -24.46 6.66 40.84
CA GLN A 87 -23.53 5.51 40.85
C GLN A 87 -23.72 4.63 42.10
N PRO A 88 -23.45 3.31 42.06
CA PRO A 88 -22.10 2.78 42.34
C PRO A 88 -21.70 1.50 41.56
N ALA A 89 -20.41 1.15 41.62
CA ALA A 89 -19.79 -0.10 41.13
C ALA A 89 -20.03 -1.30 42.10
N PRO A 90 -19.38 -2.49 41.97
CA PRO A 90 -18.98 -3.35 40.83
C PRO A 90 -19.60 -4.78 40.93
N GLY A 91 -19.60 -5.58 39.86
CA GLY A 91 -19.93 -7.02 39.98
C GLY A 91 -20.36 -7.74 38.70
N GLU A 92 -19.41 -8.51 38.14
CA GLU A 92 -19.51 -9.82 37.48
C GLU A 92 -20.47 -10.12 36.29
N SER A 93 -19.83 -10.69 35.26
CA SER A 93 -20.25 -11.78 34.36
C SER A 93 -21.39 -11.59 33.35
N GLY A 94 -20.98 -11.24 32.13
CA GLY A 94 -21.66 -11.65 30.88
C GLY A 94 -20.68 -11.57 29.70
N PRO A 95 -20.47 -12.63 28.90
CA PRO A 95 -19.50 -12.58 27.82
C PRO A 95 -20.03 -11.67 26.72
N ALA A 96 -19.36 -10.53 26.53
CA ALA A 96 -19.53 -9.69 25.37
C ALA A 96 -19.22 -10.52 24.13
N ARG A 97 -20.28 -10.90 23.42
CA ARG A 97 -20.24 -11.58 22.12
C ARG A 97 -19.54 -10.66 21.14
N LEU A 98 -18.21 -10.76 21.08
CA LEU A 98 -17.39 -10.21 20.01
C LEU A 98 -18.01 -10.69 18.70
N LYS A 99 -18.62 -9.77 17.95
CA LYS A 99 -19.04 -10.01 16.57
C LYS A 99 -17.75 -10.23 15.80
N SER A 100 -17.29 -11.48 15.76
CA SER A 100 -16.18 -11.92 14.94
C SER A 100 -16.47 -11.45 13.52
N LYS A 101 -15.73 -10.45 13.06
CA LYS A 101 -15.69 -10.08 11.64
C LYS A 101 -15.35 -11.38 10.93
N LYS A 102 -16.34 -11.93 10.24
CA LYS A 102 -16.23 -13.16 9.46
C LYS A 102 -15.12 -12.88 8.45
N ARG A 103 -13.90 -13.33 8.75
CA ARG A 103 -12.78 -13.33 7.80
C ARG A 103 -13.31 -14.16 6.63
N ALA A 104 -13.70 -13.47 5.55
CA ALA A 104 -14.11 -14.12 4.33
C ALA A 104 -12.93 -14.98 3.92
N ARG A 105 -13.04 -16.28 4.16
CA ARG A 105 -12.08 -17.24 3.63
C ARG A 105 -12.14 -17.06 2.12
N ALA A 106 -11.01 -16.72 1.52
CA ALA A 106 -10.83 -16.81 0.08
C ALA A 106 -11.12 -18.27 -0.32
N GLY A 107 -12.36 -18.54 -0.71
CA GLY A 107 -12.87 -19.89 -0.86
C GLY A 107 -14.06 -19.90 -1.81
N ALA A 108 -13.78 -20.39 -3.03
CA ALA A 108 -14.72 -20.80 -4.07
C ALA A 108 -15.53 -19.68 -4.77
N GLY A 109 -14.85 -18.86 -5.59
CA GLY A 109 -15.49 -18.14 -6.70
C GLY A 109 -15.00 -16.71 -6.94
N GLY A 110 -14.40 -16.07 -5.93
CA GLY A 110 -13.86 -14.73 -6.06
C GLY A 110 -12.50 -14.72 -6.77
N LYS A 111 -12.29 -13.75 -7.68
CA LYS A 111 -10.98 -13.46 -8.24
C LYS A 111 -10.04 -13.02 -7.10
N VAL A 112 -8.90 -13.68 -7.01
CA VAL A 112 -7.84 -13.33 -6.04
C VAL A 112 -6.69 -12.66 -6.76
N ARG A 113 -6.00 -11.77 -6.06
CA ARG A 113 -4.88 -11.00 -6.58
C ARG A 113 -3.78 -10.82 -5.53
N PRO A 114 -2.55 -10.49 -5.94
CA PRO A 114 -1.49 -10.11 -5.02
C PRO A 114 -1.93 -8.96 -4.12
N ARG A 115 -1.57 -9.05 -2.84
CA ARG A 115 -1.86 -8.05 -1.82
C ARG A 115 -1.00 -6.79 -1.98
N TYR A 116 0.24 -6.96 -2.39
CA TYR A 116 1.18 -5.88 -2.60
C TYR A 116 1.39 -5.67 -4.10
N ALA A 117 1.45 -4.40 -4.50
CA ALA A 117 1.75 -3.98 -5.86
C ALA A 117 2.68 -2.77 -5.82
N VAL A 118 3.38 -2.50 -6.92
CA VAL A 118 4.21 -1.30 -7.08
C VAL A 118 3.42 -0.27 -7.87
N CYS A 119 3.40 0.97 -7.38
CA CYS A 119 2.68 2.06 -8.03
C CYS A 119 3.43 2.54 -9.28
N ALA A 120 2.74 2.69 -10.41
CA ALA A 120 3.31 3.22 -11.65
C ALA A 120 3.64 4.73 -11.59
N ASN A 121 3.06 5.46 -10.63
CA ASN A 121 3.22 6.91 -10.52
C ASN A 121 4.30 7.32 -9.51
N CYS A 122 4.44 6.57 -8.40
CA CYS A 122 5.40 6.91 -7.34
C CYS A 122 6.42 5.79 -7.07
N GLU A 123 6.35 4.67 -7.79
CA GLU A 123 7.30 3.55 -7.74
C GLU A 123 7.46 2.85 -6.37
N VAL A 124 6.59 3.19 -5.41
CA VAL A 124 6.58 2.61 -4.07
C VAL A 124 5.63 1.40 -4.00
N GLU A 125 6.04 0.37 -3.27
CA GLU A 125 5.19 -0.78 -2.93
C GLU A 125 4.05 -0.37 -1.96
N TYR A 126 2.83 -0.83 -2.23
CA TYR A 126 1.66 -0.53 -1.41
C TYR A 126 0.75 -1.76 -1.23
N ASP A 127 0.03 -1.79 -0.11
CA ASP A 127 -1.04 -2.78 0.16
C ASP A 127 -2.33 -2.34 -0.57
N VAL A 128 -2.76 -3.11 -1.56
CA VAL A 128 -3.94 -2.79 -2.39
C VAL A 128 -5.22 -2.65 -1.58
N THR A 129 -5.31 -3.27 -0.41
CA THR A 129 -6.48 -3.18 0.47
C THR A 129 -6.54 -1.89 1.29
N LYS A 130 -5.40 -1.19 1.41
CA LYS A 130 -5.27 0.08 2.14
C LYS A 130 -5.15 1.28 1.22
N ASN A 131 -5.24 1.07 -0.09
CA ASN A 131 -5.17 2.15 -1.07
C ASN A 131 -6.37 3.09 -0.92
N SER A 132 -6.11 4.38 -0.99
CA SER A 132 -7.11 5.44 -0.85
C SER A 132 -6.78 6.60 -1.78
N LYS A 133 -7.73 7.53 -1.93
CA LYS A 133 -7.54 8.75 -2.73
C LYS A 133 -6.41 9.68 -2.23
N GLU A 134 -5.84 9.41 -1.05
CA GLU A 134 -4.79 10.21 -0.42
C GLU A 134 -3.48 9.44 -0.23
N SER A 135 -3.40 8.21 -0.74
CA SER A 135 -2.28 7.29 -0.47
C SER A 135 -1.07 7.56 -1.36
N CYS A 136 -1.29 7.84 -2.65
CA CYS A 136 -0.21 8.09 -3.59
C CYS A 136 0.08 9.58 -3.69
N ARG A 137 1.36 9.95 -3.57
CA ARG A 137 1.87 11.30 -3.78
C ARG A 137 2.91 11.21 -4.89
N PHE A 138 2.78 12.01 -5.93
CA PHE A 138 3.68 11.95 -7.09
C PHE A 138 3.69 13.25 -7.90
N HIS A 139 4.73 13.39 -8.72
CA HIS A 139 4.77 14.32 -9.85
C HIS A 139 4.39 13.54 -11.11
N PRO A 140 3.33 13.93 -11.84
CA PRO A 140 2.87 13.22 -13.04
C PRO A 140 3.80 13.33 -14.25
N GLU A 141 4.62 14.37 -14.23
CA GLU A 141 5.60 14.69 -15.26
C GLU A 141 6.98 14.52 -14.64
N GLU A 142 7.93 14.02 -15.43
CA GLU A 142 9.33 13.96 -15.04
C GLU A 142 9.90 15.38 -15.00
N ALA A 143 10.94 15.58 -14.17
CA ALA A 143 11.61 16.87 -14.13
C ALA A 143 12.50 17.02 -15.38
N VAL A 144 12.35 18.13 -16.08
CA VAL A 144 13.10 18.48 -17.29
C VAL A 144 14.13 19.55 -16.98
N GLU A 145 15.16 19.70 -17.80
CA GLU A 145 16.15 20.76 -17.63
C GLU A 145 15.53 22.16 -17.68
N ASP A 146 15.94 23.04 -16.77
CA ASP A 146 15.68 24.48 -16.87
C ASP A 146 16.80 25.12 -17.70
N GLU A 147 16.53 25.36 -18.98
CA GLU A 147 17.47 25.97 -19.92
C GLU A 147 18.17 27.20 -19.34
N LYS A 148 17.42 28.04 -18.62
CA LYS A 148 17.95 29.29 -18.04
C LYS A 148 18.98 29.04 -16.95
N TYR A 149 18.80 27.98 -16.16
CA TYR A 149 19.75 27.64 -15.11
C TYR A 149 21.07 27.14 -15.71
N TRP A 150 20.98 26.30 -16.75
CA TRP A 150 22.14 25.71 -17.40
C TRP A 150 22.88 26.67 -18.33
N GLU A 151 22.23 27.70 -18.87
CA GLU A 151 22.89 28.78 -19.64
C GLU A 151 23.98 29.51 -18.82
N ASP A 152 23.82 29.61 -17.50
CA ASP A 152 24.77 30.27 -16.61
C ASP A 152 25.91 29.33 -16.15
N ILE A 153 25.83 28.04 -16.46
CA ILE A 153 26.83 27.02 -16.10
C ILE A 153 27.69 26.71 -17.32
N ASP A 154 29.00 26.84 -17.17
CA ASP A 154 29.99 26.55 -18.21
C ASP A 154 30.20 25.03 -18.38
N LEU A 155 29.14 24.33 -18.80
CA LEU A 155 29.22 22.96 -19.29
C LEU A 155 29.76 22.96 -20.72
N TRP A 156 30.52 21.93 -21.09
CA TRP A 156 30.93 21.80 -22.49
C TRP A 156 29.67 21.55 -23.34
N SER A 157 29.63 22.13 -24.53
CA SER A 157 28.46 22.04 -25.42
C SER A 157 28.02 20.60 -25.79
N ASP A 158 28.86 19.61 -25.53
CA ASP A 158 28.59 18.19 -25.80
C ASP A 158 28.28 17.39 -24.50
N ASP A 159 28.31 18.02 -23.32
CA ASP A 159 28.03 17.34 -22.05
C ASP A 159 26.52 17.10 -21.89
N GLU A 160 26.15 15.90 -21.41
CA GLU A 160 24.76 15.55 -21.14
C GLU A 160 24.27 16.25 -19.87
N ILE A 161 23.30 17.15 -20.01
CA ILE A 161 22.71 17.89 -18.89
C ILE A 161 21.92 16.94 -17.99
N ASP A 162 21.09 16.08 -18.57
CA ASP A 162 20.22 15.16 -17.84
C ASP A 162 20.96 13.88 -17.38
N THR A 163 21.88 14.05 -16.43
CA THR A 163 22.56 12.96 -15.73
C THR A 163 22.07 12.87 -14.28
N GLN A 164 22.14 11.66 -13.70
CA GLN A 164 21.79 11.47 -12.28
C GLN A 164 22.67 12.33 -11.35
N GLU A 165 23.95 12.48 -11.69
CA GLU A 165 24.90 13.33 -10.95
C GLU A 165 24.44 14.79 -10.97
N ASN A 166 24.13 15.34 -12.15
CA ASN A 166 23.61 16.70 -12.27
C ASN A 166 22.28 16.89 -11.53
N ARG A 167 21.38 15.89 -11.56
CA ARG A 167 20.10 15.96 -10.81
C ARG A 167 20.31 16.03 -9.30
N GLU A 168 21.36 15.40 -8.78
CA GLU A 168 21.70 15.42 -7.35
C GLU A 168 22.47 16.68 -6.95
N ASP A 169 23.42 17.12 -7.77
CA ASP A 169 24.29 18.26 -7.49
C ASP A 169 23.64 19.62 -7.81
N HIS A 170 22.76 19.64 -8.81
CA HIS A 170 22.06 20.82 -9.31
C HIS A 170 20.54 20.58 -9.40
N PRO A 171 19.86 20.23 -8.30
CA PRO A 171 18.43 19.94 -8.31
C PRO A 171 17.58 21.11 -8.81
N GLU A 172 18.04 22.35 -8.59
CA GLU A 172 17.38 23.55 -9.10
C GLU A 172 17.42 23.70 -10.63
N GLY A 173 18.38 23.05 -11.29
CA GLY A 173 18.49 22.99 -12.75
C GLY A 173 17.46 22.07 -13.41
N PHE A 174 16.63 21.40 -12.62
CA PHE A 174 15.57 20.51 -13.11
C PHE A 174 14.24 20.92 -12.52
N VAL A 175 13.23 21.07 -13.37
CA VAL A 175 11.90 21.55 -12.98
C VAL A 175 10.82 20.56 -13.40
N TYR A 176 9.91 20.25 -12.49
CA TYR A 176 8.71 19.48 -12.78
C TYR A 176 7.68 20.33 -13.52
N GLY A 177 7.39 20.03 -14.78
CA GLY A 177 6.41 20.78 -15.59
C GLY A 177 5.01 20.85 -14.97
N CYS A 178 4.64 19.84 -14.18
CA CYS A 178 3.33 19.78 -13.53
C CYS A 178 3.09 20.82 -12.42
N CYS A 179 4.13 21.39 -11.81
CA CYS A 179 3.98 22.33 -10.70
C CYS A 179 5.06 23.42 -10.61
N GLY A 180 6.08 23.39 -11.47
CA GLY A 180 7.19 24.33 -11.47
C GLY A 180 8.15 24.19 -10.29
N ARG A 181 8.09 23.08 -9.54
CA ARG A 181 9.01 22.80 -8.43
C ARG A 181 10.29 22.15 -8.93
N HIS A 182 11.37 22.30 -8.18
CA HIS A 182 12.66 21.72 -8.51
C HIS A 182 12.75 20.22 -8.21
N TYR A 183 13.74 19.55 -8.79
CA TYR A 183 13.99 18.14 -8.55
C TYR A 183 14.24 17.85 -7.06
N GLY A 184 13.69 16.73 -6.57
CA GLY A 184 13.75 16.37 -5.15
C GLY A 184 12.76 17.11 -4.24
N GLU A 185 12.03 18.12 -4.74
CA GLU A 185 10.96 18.75 -3.97
C GLU A 185 9.71 17.87 -3.83
N LYS A 186 8.92 18.19 -2.80
CA LYS A 186 7.67 17.50 -2.45
C LYS A 186 6.75 17.35 -3.65
N GLU A 187 6.06 16.22 -3.67
CA GLU A 187 5.13 15.86 -4.72
C GLU A 187 3.94 16.83 -4.80
N CYS A 188 3.42 17.07 -6.01
CA CYS A 188 2.36 18.05 -6.22
C CYS A 188 0.96 17.43 -6.35
N LYS A 189 0.84 16.17 -6.77
CA LYS A 189 -0.45 15.47 -6.87
C LYS A 189 -0.59 14.42 -5.79
N VAL A 190 -1.84 14.28 -5.34
CA VAL A 190 -2.26 13.29 -4.36
C VAL A 190 -3.42 12.50 -4.96
N GLY A 191 -3.36 11.18 -4.87
CA GLY A 191 -4.34 10.31 -5.50
C GLY A 191 -4.27 8.88 -5.01
N TRP A 192 -4.90 8.00 -5.79
CA TRP A 192 -4.81 6.55 -5.61
C TRP A 192 -3.48 6.05 -6.17
N HIS A 193 -2.92 4.99 -5.56
CA HIS A 193 -1.88 4.24 -6.25
C HIS A 193 -2.49 3.54 -7.47
N GLU A 194 -1.77 3.57 -8.58
CA GLU A 194 -2.13 2.93 -9.83
C GLU A 194 -1.15 1.82 -10.13
N GLU A 195 -1.67 0.65 -10.48
CA GLU A 195 -0.84 -0.44 -10.96
C GLU A 195 -0.46 -0.17 -12.40
N GLU A 196 0.74 -0.58 -12.78
CA GLU A 196 1.14 -0.57 -14.18
C GLU A 196 0.20 -1.53 -14.95
N ALA A 197 -0.85 -0.95 -15.54
CA ALA A 197 -1.83 -1.71 -16.29
C ALA A 197 -1.13 -2.23 -17.54
N GLY A 198 -0.81 -3.53 -17.57
CA GLY A 198 -0.31 -4.25 -18.75
C GLY A 198 -1.30 -4.28 -19.92
N GLY A 199 -1.78 -3.12 -20.38
CA GLY A 199 -2.73 -2.99 -21.48
C GLY A 199 -3.53 -1.69 -21.59
N ARG A 200 -3.52 -0.77 -20.60
CA ARG A 200 -4.18 0.54 -20.78
C ARG A 200 -3.13 1.57 -21.19
N LYS A 201 -2.99 1.76 -22.51
CA LYS A 201 -2.19 2.83 -23.11
C LYS A 201 -2.45 4.14 -22.34
N ARG A 202 -1.39 4.71 -21.76
CA ARG A 202 -1.41 6.08 -21.22
C ARG A 202 -2.04 6.97 -22.31
N ARG A 203 -3.18 7.60 -22.01
CA ARG A 203 -3.70 8.65 -22.88
C ARG A 203 -2.68 9.78 -22.77
N LYS A 204 -1.80 9.90 -23.77
CA LYS A 204 -1.01 11.12 -23.96
C LYS A 204 -1.99 12.28 -24.01
N ILE A 205 -1.83 13.21 -23.07
CA ILE A 205 -2.44 14.54 -23.14
C ILE A 205 -1.62 15.34 -24.15
#